data_AF-A0A7S3FBV3-F1
#
_entry.id   AF-A0A7S3FBV3-F1
#
_cell.length_a   1.000
_cell.length_b   1.000
_cell.length_c   1.000
_cell.angle_alpha   90.00
_cell.angle_beta   90.00
_cell.angle_gamma   90.00
#
_symmetry.space_group_name_H-M   'P 1'
#
loop_
_entity.id
_entity.type
_entity.pdbx_description
1 polymer ?
#
loop_
_entity_poly.entity_id
_entity_poly.type
_entity_poly.pdbx_seq_one_letter_code
_entity_poly.pdbx_strand_id
1 'polypeptide(L)'
;RRLKSIRHPQLKLSHIRRAARPIRLGELGGNRFRIALRRTSGGRLAVEAALGALRDEGFVNYYGLQRFGDCASRNDMVGRCLLMGEYAAAVDAVMRGDDTAQRGSSAEREARDVWIGSGDARRAFRLMPRSKPLERELLRRLAGQPDSALPSASYEARCRSAVLGLPLSIRRLLAHAYFSRVWNIVASERLRRFGTAPAREGELVIPPQLGPKAMGSPFSRRSAV
;
A
#
# COMPACT_ATOMS: atom_id res chain seq x y z
N ARG A 1 27.90 -14.39 18.47
CA ARG A 1 27.42 -15.19 19.63
C ARG A 1 26.16 -14.59 20.30
N ARG A 2 25.94 -13.26 20.32
CA ARG A 2 24.82 -12.58 21.02
C ARG A 2 23.39 -12.78 20.48
N LEU A 3 23.18 -13.19 19.23
CA LEU A 3 21.80 -13.30 18.69
C LEU A 3 21.03 -14.52 19.23
N LYS A 4 21.71 -15.61 19.63
CA LYS A 4 21.06 -16.82 20.15
C LYS A 4 20.48 -16.65 21.56
N SER A 5 20.95 -15.64 22.30
CA SER A 5 20.50 -15.34 23.66
C SER A 5 19.32 -14.36 23.71
N ILE A 6 18.94 -13.76 22.58
CA ILE A 6 17.78 -12.86 22.53
C ILE A 6 16.51 -13.68 22.69
N ARG A 7 15.72 -13.34 23.71
CA ARG A 7 14.40 -13.91 23.99
C ARG A 7 13.39 -12.79 23.84
N HIS A 8 12.34 -13.01 23.05
CA HIS A 8 11.24 -12.08 22.88
C HIS A 8 9.91 -12.87 22.78
N PRO A 9 8.83 -12.46 23.46
CA PRO A 9 7.59 -13.25 23.52
C PRO A 9 6.93 -13.52 22.15
N GLN A 10 7.09 -12.60 21.19
CA GLN A 10 6.45 -12.67 19.87
C GLN A 10 7.43 -12.95 18.72
N LEU A 11 8.72 -13.14 19.00
CA LEU A 11 9.74 -13.31 17.96
C LEU A 11 10.61 -14.52 18.27
N LYS A 12 10.74 -15.41 17.28
CA LYS A 12 11.63 -16.57 17.32
C LYS A 12 12.73 -16.40 16.28
N LEU A 13 13.98 -16.46 16.71
CA LEU A 13 15.13 -16.49 15.81
C LEU A 13 15.58 -17.94 15.59
N SER A 14 15.68 -18.37 14.34
CA SER A 14 16.10 -19.72 13.96
C SER A 14 16.99 -19.69 12.71
N HIS A 15 17.70 -20.80 12.44
CA HIS A 15 18.53 -20.99 11.23
C HIS A 15 19.53 -19.86 10.90
N ILE A 16 20.07 -19.20 11.93
CA ILE A 16 21.04 -18.09 11.78
C ILE A 16 22.35 -18.63 11.19
N ARG A 17 22.75 -18.10 10.03
CA ARG A 17 24.02 -18.41 9.37
C ARG A 17 24.76 -17.11 9.04
N ARG A 18 26.09 -17.19 8.97
CA ARG A 18 26.90 -16.10 8.43
C ARG A 18 26.81 -16.12 6.91
N ALA A 19 26.74 -14.95 6.30
CA ALA A 19 26.76 -14.76 4.86
C ALA A 19 27.76 -13.64 4.52
N ALA A 20 28.42 -13.77 3.36
CA ALA A 20 29.39 -12.78 2.89
C ALA A 20 28.72 -11.46 2.43
N ARG A 21 27.43 -11.50 2.13
CA ARG A 21 26.66 -10.37 1.61
C ARG A 21 25.37 -10.19 2.42
N PRO A 22 24.90 -8.96 2.64
CA PRO A 22 23.62 -8.71 3.27
C PRO A 22 22.46 -9.11 2.34
N ILE A 23 21.34 -9.51 2.93
CA ILE A 23 20.08 -9.72 2.19
C ILE A 23 19.54 -8.37 1.75
N ARG A 24 19.14 -8.24 0.48
CA ARG A 24 18.57 -7.01 -0.09
C ARG A 24 17.08 -7.16 -0.38
N LEU A 25 16.37 -6.02 -0.37
CA LEU A 25 14.98 -5.97 -0.77
C LEU A 25 14.85 -6.41 -2.25
N GLY A 26 13.93 -7.33 -2.52
CA GLY A 26 13.71 -7.89 -3.86
C GLY A 26 14.45 -9.20 -4.16
N GLU A 27 15.30 -9.70 -3.25
CA GLU A 27 16.00 -10.98 -3.45
C GLU A 27 15.11 -12.21 -3.17
N LEU A 28 13.91 -12.03 -2.63
CA LEU A 28 12.98 -13.12 -2.35
C LEU A 28 12.29 -13.61 -3.64
N GLY A 29 12.26 -14.93 -3.83
CA GLY A 29 11.53 -15.55 -4.95
C GLY A 29 10.02 -15.61 -4.76
N GLY A 30 9.55 -15.49 -3.52
CA GLY A 30 8.13 -15.50 -3.19
C GLY A 30 7.89 -15.79 -1.71
N ASN A 31 6.61 -15.89 -1.35
CA ASN A 31 6.17 -16.24 0.00
C ASN A 31 5.31 -17.51 -0.05
N ARG A 32 5.49 -18.41 0.93
CA ARG A 32 4.60 -19.56 1.11
C ARG A 32 3.55 -19.22 2.16
N PHE A 33 2.28 -19.25 1.76
CA PHE A 33 1.16 -18.97 2.66
C PHE A 33 0.48 -20.27 3.09
N ARG A 34 0.02 -20.31 4.35
CA ARG A 34 -0.92 -21.31 4.85
C ARG A 34 -2.12 -20.56 5.42
N ILE A 35 -3.23 -20.61 4.70
CA ILE A 35 -4.43 -19.83 5.00
C ILE A 35 -5.52 -20.80 5.46
N ALA A 36 -6.17 -20.50 6.59
CA ALA A 36 -7.33 -21.22 7.08
C ALA A 36 -8.56 -20.33 6.95
N LEU A 37 -9.40 -20.61 5.94
CA LEU A 37 -10.69 -19.95 5.78
C LEU A 37 -11.71 -20.60 6.73
N ARG A 38 -12.39 -19.78 7.54
CA ARG A 38 -13.42 -20.25 8.49
C ARG A 38 -14.79 -19.79 8.01
N ARG A 39 -15.83 -20.56 8.33
CA ARG A 39 -17.24 -20.26 7.99
C ARG A 39 -17.50 -20.09 6.48
N THR A 40 -16.98 -21.04 5.69
CA THR A 40 -17.19 -21.07 4.23
C THR A 40 -18.60 -21.59 3.89
N SER A 41 -19.21 -21.03 2.85
CA SER A 41 -20.44 -21.52 2.21
C SER A 41 -20.13 -22.35 0.95
N GLY A 42 -21.11 -23.11 0.43
CA GLY A 42 -20.99 -23.84 -0.85
C GLY A 42 -20.62 -25.33 -0.74
N GLY A 43 -20.33 -25.83 0.45
CA GLY A 43 -20.01 -27.26 0.66
C GLY A 43 -18.65 -27.67 0.09
N ARG A 44 -18.28 -28.94 0.27
CA ARG A 44 -16.95 -29.47 -0.05
C ARG A 44 -16.64 -29.42 -1.55
N LEU A 45 -17.58 -29.83 -2.40
CA LEU A 45 -17.38 -29.91 -3.85
C LEU A 45 -17.09 -28.54 -4.49
N ALA A 46 -17.81 -27.49 -4.09
CA ALA A 46 -17.56 -26.14 -4.60
C ALA A 46 -16.18 -25.62 -4.19
N VAL A 47 -15.75 -25.92 -2.96
CA VAL A 47 -14.40 -25.56 -2.48
C VAL A 47 -13.33 -26.32 -3.26
N GLU A 48 -13.49 -27.62 -3.47
CA GLU A 48 -12.55 -28.43 -4.26
C GLU A 48 -12.47 -27.95 -5.71
N ALA A 49 -13.60 -27.58 -6.33
CA ALA A 49 -13.65 -27.00 -7.66
C ALA A 49 -12.92 -25.64 -7.73
N ALA A 50 -13.17 -24.74 -6.78
CA ALA A 50 -12.51 -23.44 -6.72
C ALA A 50 -11.00 -23.55 -6.50
N LEU A 51 -10.56 -24.50 -5.66
CA LEU A 51 -9.14 -24.78 -5.45
C LEU A 51 -8.49 -25.43 -6.69
N GLY A 52 -9.24 -26.25 -7.42
CA GLY A 52 -8.83 -26.79 -8.72
C GLY A 52 -8.57 -25.69 -9.74
N ALA A 53 -9.53 -24.79 -9.93
CA ALA A 53 -9.39 -23.63 -10.82
C ALA A 53 -8.21 -22.74 -10.40
N LEU A 54 -8.04 -22.45 -9.11
CA LEU A 54 -6.90 -21.67 -8.63
C LEU A 54 -5.54 -22.35 -8.89
N ARG A 55 -5.48 -23.69 -8.83
CA ARG A 55 -4.26 -24.44 -9.12
C ARG A 55 -3.93 -24.42 -10.62
N ASP A 56 -4.94 -24.61 -11.45
CA ASP A 56 -4.76 -24.86 -12.88
C ASP A 56 -4.72 -23.56 -13.71
N GLU A 57 -5.53 -22.57 -13.34
CA GLU A 57 -5.65 -21.28 -14.03
C GLU A 57 -4.99 -20.11 -13.28
N GLY A 58 -4.76 -20.27 -11.98
CA GLY A 58 -4.20 -19.21 -11.13
C GLY A 58 -5.24 -18.14 -10.77
N PHE A 59 -4.77 -16.89 -10.65
CA PHE A 59 -5.61 -15.74 -10.32
C PHE A 59 -5.03 -14.46 -10.95
N VAL A 60 -5.87 -13.45 -11.10
CA VAL A 60 -5.43 -12.14 -11.62
C VAL A 60 -4.59 -11.43 -10.56
N ASN A 61 -3.39 -10.99 -10.93
CA ASN A 61 -2.40 -10.39 -10.03
C ASN A 61 -2.74 -8.95 -9.59
N TYR A 62 -3.92 -8.73 -9.01
CA TYR A 62 -4.34 -7.42 -8.52
C TYR A 62 -3.50 -6.92 -7.35
N TYR A 63 -3.30 -5.60 -7.31
CA TYR A 63 -2.93 -4.93 -6.07
C TYR A 63 -4.11 -4.95 -5.10
N GLY A 64 -3.95 -5.62 -3.96
CA GLY A 64 -4.98 -5.68 -2.91
C GLY A 64 -5.15 -4.37 -2.14
N LEU A 65 -6.22 -4.30 -1.33
CA LEU A 65 -6.63 -3.08 -0.60
C LEU A 65 -5.51 -2.44 0.23
N GLN A 66 -4.66 -3.25 0.86
CA GLN A 66 -3.51 -2.79 1.65
C GLN A 66 -2.56 -1.87 0.85
N ARG A 67 -2.48 -2.01 -0.48
CA ARG A 67 -1.66 -1.14 -1.34
C ARG A 67 -2.18 0.29 -1.39
N PHE A 68 -3.49 0.46 -1.23
CA PHE A 68 -4.17 1.74 -1.26
C PHE A 68 -4.30 2.35 0.15
N GLY A 69 -3.82 1.63 1.17
CA GLY A 69 -3.86 2.00 2.58
C GLY A 69 -4.84 1.13 3.38
N ASP A 70 -5.17 1.53 4.60
CA ASP A 70 -6.26 0.88 5.34
C ASP A 70 -7.58 1.21 4.64
N CYS A 71 -8.65 0.43 4.88
CA CYS A 71 -9.98 0.63 4.26
C CYS A 71 -10.60 2.03 4.44
N ALA A 72 -9.95 2.93 5.20
CA ALA A 72 -10.35 4.31 5.43
C ALA A 72 -9.47 5.36 4.71
N SER A 73 -8.36 4.95 4.08
CA SER A 73 -7.44 5.85 3.38
C SER A 73 -7.44 5.55 1.89
N ARG A 74 -7.72 6.56 1.07
CA ARG A 74 -7.69 6.48 -0.39
C ARG A 74 -6.38 7.05 -0.95
N ASN A 75 -5.27 6.36 -0.66
CA ASN A 75 -3.94 6.82 -1.09
C ASN A 75 -3.82 6.94 -2.62
N ASP A 76 -4.61 6.16 -3.37
CA ASP A 76 -4.74 6.27 -4.82
C ASP A 76 -5.27 7.64 -5.26
N MET A 77 -6.28 8.17 -4.57
CA MET A 77 -6.86 9.48 -4.89
C MET A 77 -5.91 10.62 -4.55
N VAL A 78 -5.22 10.52 -3.41
CA VAL A 78 -4.17 11.47 -3.03
C VAL A 78 -3.03 11.43 -4.06
N GLY A 79 -2.62 10.22 -4.47
CA GLY A 79 -1.63 10.01 -5.52
C GLY A 79 -2.02 10.64 -6.85
N ARG A 80 -3.28 10.53 -7.25
CA ARG A 80 -3.82 11.20 -8.45
C ARG A 80 -3.64 12.71 -8.35
N CYS A 81 -4.11 13.32 -7.26
CA CYS A 81 -4.03 14.77 -7.06
C CYS A 81 -2.58 15.25 -7.07
N LEU A 82 -1.67 14.51 -6.41
CA LEU A 82 -0.24 14.78 -6.42
C LEU A 82 0.36 14.79 -7.84
N LEU A 83 -0.01 13.81 -8.67
CA LEU A 83 0.50 13.70 -10.05
C LEU A 83 -0.07 14.77 -10.98
N MET A 84 -1.31 15.19 -10.75
CA MET A 84 -1.97 16.26 -11.51
C MET A 84 -1.53 17.67 -11.08
N GLY A 85 -0.79 17.80 -9.98
CA GLY A 85 -0.41 19.10 -9.42
C GLY A 85 -1.55 19.81 -8.69
N GLU A 86 -2.59 19.07 -8.30
CA GLU A 86 -3.76 19.53 -7.52
C GLU A 86 -3.45 19.38 -6.02
N TYR A 87 -2.56 20.21 -5.46
CA TYR A 87 -2.04 20.03 -4.11
C TYR A 87 -3.05 20.36 -3.01
N ALA A 88 -3.91 21.37 -3.19
CA ALA A 88 -5.01 21.63 -2.26
C ALA A 88 -5.94 20.40 -2.16
N ALA A 89 -6.34 19.85 -3.30
CA ALA A 89 -7.17 18.64 -3.35
C ALA A 89 -6.46 17.43 -2.73
N ALA A 90 -5.13 17.31 -2.88
CA ALA A 90 -4.35 16.26 -2.24
C ALA A 90 -4.38 16.36 -0.71
N VAL A 91 -4.24 17.57 -0.15
CA VAL A 91 -4.35 17.81 1.29
C VAL A 91 -5.76 17.50 1.78
N ASP A 92 -6.77 17.99 1.10
CA ASP A 92 -8.17 17.76 1.46
C ASP A 92 -8.52 16.27 1.41
N ALA A 93 -8.04 15.53 0.40
CA ALA A 93 -8.24 14.08 0.30
C ALA A 93 -7.59 13.31 1.46
N VAL A 94 -6.40 13.73 1.92
CA VAL A 94 -5.77 13.14 3.11
C VAL A 94 -6.58 13.45 4.37
N MET A 95 -7.06 14.68 4.52
CA MET A 95 -7.76 15.10 5.74
C MET A 95 -9.18 14.56 5.84
N ARG A 96 -9.92 14.47 4.73
CA ARG A 96 -11.27 13.89 4.71
C ARG A 96 -11.25 12.40 5.04
N GLY A 97 -10.26 11.65 4.53
CA GLY A 97 -10.30 10.18 4.57
C GLY A 97 -11.52 9.63 3.81
N ASP A 98 -11.88 8.36 4.02
CA ASP A 98 -13.15 7.83 3.52
C ASP A 98 -14.32 8.23 4.44
N ASP A 99 -15.43 8.66 3.82
CA ASP A 99 -16.74 9.03 4.42
C ASP A 99 -17.39 7.91 5.25
N THR A 100 -16.76 6.74 5.36
CA THR A 100 -17.19 5.68 6.29
C THR A 100 -16.88 5.98 7.76
N ALA A 101 -16.55 7.26 8.07
CA ALA A 101 -16.50 8.10 9.29
C ALA A 101 -16.82 7.54 10.70
N GLN A 102 -17.25 6.29 10.87
CA GLN A 102 -17.40 5.59 12.14
C GLN A 102 -16.13 4.83 12.55
N ARG A 103 -15.09 4.77 11.71
CA ARG A 103 -13.81 4.12 12.03
C ARG A 103 -12.70 5.15 12.26
N GLY A 104 -12.43 5.44 13.52
CA GLY A 104 -11.37 6.34 13.98
C GLY A 104 -11.49 6.61 15.47
N SER A 105 -10.43 7.09 16.12
CA SER A 105 -10.55 7.55 17.51
C SER A 105 -11.42 8.82 17.58
N SER A 106 -11.98 9.13 18.75
CA SER A 106 -12.69 10.41 18.96
C SER A 106 -11.81 11.61 18.60
N ALA A 107 -10.53 11.55 18.97
CA ALA A 107 -9.53 12.58 18.66
C ALA A 107 -9.26 12.74 17.15
N GLU A 108 -9.28 11.65 16.37
CA GLU A 108 -9.15 11.73 14.91
C GLU A 108 -10.32 12.47 14.28
N ARG A 109 -11.56 12.17 14.73
CA ARG A 109 -12.76 12.85 14.24
C ARG A 109 -12.74 14.33 14.57
N GLU A 110 -12.47 14.68 15.82
CA GLU A 110 -12.40 16.09 16.25
C GLU A 110 -11.33 16.87 15.47
N ALA A 111 -10.17 16.27 15.20
CA ALA A 111 -9.13 16.89 14.40
C ALA A 111 -9.59 17.16 12.95
N ARG A 112 -10.32 16.22 12.35
CA ARG A 112 -10.90 16.38 11.01
C ARG A 112 -12.00 17.44 10.99
N ASP A 113 -12.87 17.46 11.98
CA ASP A 113 -13.96 18.44 12.09
C ASP A 113 -13.41 19.86 12.21
N VAL A 114 -12.34 20.06 13.01
CA VAL A 114 -11.63 21.33 13.11
C VAL A 114 -11.06 21.74 11.76
N TRP A 115 -10.40 20.82 11.05
CA TRP A 115 -9.85 21.10 9.73
C TRP A 115 -10.93 21.47 8.71
N ILE A 116 -12.01 20.69 8.64
CA ILE A 116 -13.11 20.89 7.69
C ILE A 116 -13.88 22.18 7.98
N GLY A 117 -14.14 22.49 9.26
CA GLY A 117 -14.93 23.65 9.65
C GLY A 117 -14.17 24.98 9.63
N SER A 118 -12.87 24.97 9.95
CA SER A 118 -12.10 26.21 10.16
C SER A 118 -10.79 26.30 9.39
N GLY A 119 -10.26 25.21 8.84
CA GLY A 119 -8.92 25.18 8.23
C GLY A 119 -7.76 25.41 9.21
N ASP A 120 -8.01 25.41 10.53
CA ASP A 120 -6.98 25.64 11.54
C ASP A 120 -6.04 24.43 11.67
N ALA A 121 -4.95 24.48 10.91
CA ALA A 121 -3.90 23.46 10.90
C ALA A 121 -3.26 23.25 12.30
N ARG A 122 -3.11 24.32 13.10
CA ARG A 122 -2.45 24.26 14.41
C ARG A 122 -3.32 23.50 15.40
N ARG A 123 -4.61 23.81 15.44
CA ARG A 123 -5.56 23.11 16.31
C ARG A 123 -5.76 21.66 15.86
N ALA A 124 -5.96 21.43 14.56
CA ALA A 124 -6.08 20.07 14.02
C ALA A 124 -4.83 19.22 14.33
N PHE A 125 -3.62 19.78 14.22
CA PHE A 125 -2.37 19.08 14.55
C PHE A 125 -2.29 18.62 16.02
N ARG A 126 -2.78 19.44 16.95
CA ARG A 126 -2.78 19.11 18.39
C ARG A 126 -3.71 17.94 18.70
N LEU A 127 -4.85 17.88 18.01
CA LEU A 127 -5.87 16.84 18.20
C LEU A 127 -5.54 15.53 17.47
N MET A 128 -4.91 15.61 16.30
CA MET A 128 -4.66 14.44 15.44
C MET A 128 -3.80 13.37 16.15
N PRO A 129 -4.24 12.10 16.26
CA PRO A 129 -3.52 11.07 17.00
C PRO A 129 -2.17 10.68 16.37
N ARG A 130 -1.22 10.24 17.21
CA ARG A 130 0.13 9.80 16.76
C ARG A 130 0.12 8.59 15.83
N SER A 131 -0.97 7.82 15.82
CA SER A 131 -1.19 6.71 14.88
C SER A 131 -1.40 7.17 13.43
N LYS A 132 -1.53 8.49 13.18
CA LYS A 132 -1.77 9.11 11.87
C LYS A 132 -0.58 9.98 11.45
N PRO A 133 0.57 9.37 11.11
CA PRO A 133 1.81 10.10 10.89
C PRO A 133 1.78 11.00 9.64
N LEU A 134 1.07 10.59 8.59
CA LEU A 134 0.95 11.37 7.35
C LEU A 134 0.16 12.67 7.58
N GLU A 135 -1.02 12.52 8.19
CA GLU A 135 -1.94 13.61 8.51
C GLU A 135 -1.26 14.60 9.46
N ARG A 136 -0.61 14.11 10.52
CA ARG A 136 0.14 14.94 11.46
C ARG A 136 1.27 15.71 10.78
N GLU A 137 2.03 15.07 9.90
CA GLU A 137 3.15 15.72 9.21
C GLU A 137 2.67 16.81 8.25
N LEU A 138 1.57 16.59 7.54
CA LEU A 138 0.93 17.61 6.71
C LEU A 138 0.43 18.78 7.55
N LEU A 139 -0.33 18.53 8.62
CA LEU A 139 -0.83 19.58 9.50
C LEU A 139 0.29 20.38 10.14
N ARG A 140 1.38 19.72 10.57
CA ARG A 140 2.58 20.39 11.11
C ARG A 140 3.19 21.36 10.10
N ARG A 141 3.28 20.95 8.83
CA ARG A 141 3.84 21.80 7.77
C ARG A 141 2.93 22.96 7.43
N LEU A 142 1.62 22.73 7.36
CA LEU A 142 0.63 23.77 7.12
C LEU A 142 0.58 24.77 8.29
N ALA A 143 0.71 24.30 9.53
CA ALA A 143 0.74 25.11 10.75
C ALA A 143 2.02 25.94 10.95
N GLY A 144 3.14 25.42 10.46
CA GLY A 144 4.48 26.02 10.59
C GLY A 144 4.84 27.01 9.48
N GLN A 145 3.98 27.15 8.45
CA GLN A 145 4.12 28.23 7.49
C GLN A 145 3.68 29.53 8.19
N PRO A 146 4.55 30.57 8.26
CA PRO A 146 4.15 31.86 8.82
C PRO A 146 3.01 32.42 7.97
N ASP A 147 1.97 32.97 8.60
CA ASP A 147 0.95 33.78 7.89
C ASP A 147 1.60 34.91 7.07
N SER A 148 2.83 35.30 7.43
CA SER A 148 3.63 36.35 6.81
C SER A 148 4.66 35.90 5.77
N ALA A 149 4.92 34.60 5.55
CA ALA A 149 6.00 34.17 4.65
C ALA A 149 5.65 34.28 3.16
N LEU A 150 4.40 34.66 2.84
CA LEU A 150 3.95 35.27 1.60
C LEU A 150 2.50 35.72 1.86
N PRO A 151 2.22 37.01 2.15
CA PRO A 151 0.85 37.53 2.26
C PRO A 151 -0.01 37.28 0.99
N SER A 152 0.63 36.83 -0.10
CA SER A 152 0.06 36.57 -1.43
C SER A 152 0.15 35.10 -1.90
N ALA A 153 0.64 34.15 -1.09
CA ALA A 153 0.69 32.75 -1.51
C ALA A 153 -0.72 32.14 -1.47
N SER A 154 -1.23 31.75 -2.64
CA SER A 154 -2.49 31.03 -2.77
C SER A 154 -2.50 29.80 -1.86
N TYR A 155 -3.69 29.38 -1.41
CA TYR A 155 -3.85 28.14 -0.66
C TYR A 155 -3.15 26.95 -1.35
N GLU A 156 -3.21 26.92 -2.68
CA GLU A 156 -2.53 25.95 -3.53
C GLU A 156 -1.00 25.96 -3.35
N ALA A 157 -0.36 27.13 -3.30
CA ALA A 157 1.08 27.24 -3.09
C ALA A 157 1.51 26.73 -1.69
N ARG A 158 0.69 26.99 -0.67
CA ARG A 158 0.90 26.47 0.69
C ARG A 158 0.80 24.95 0.74
N CYS A 159 -0.24 24.39 0.13
CA CYS A 159 -0.43 22.95 0.01
C CYS A 159 0.67 22.30 -0.81
N ARG A 160 1.11 22.92 -1.91
CA ARG A 160 2.26 22.48 -2.71
C ARG A 160 3.51 22.35 -1.86
N SER A 161 3.84 23.39 -1.10
CA SER A 161 5.01 23.37 -0.20
C SER A 161 4.89 22.27 0.86
N ALA A 162 3.71 22.12 1.48
CA ALA A 162 3.48 21.09 2.50
C ALA A 162 3.61 19.67 1.94
N VAL A 163 2.98 19.39 0.79
CA VAL A 163 2.97 18.06 0.16
C VAL A 163 4.35 17.72 -0.40
N LEU A 164 5.00 18.63 -1.14
CA LEU A 164 6.34 18.37 -1.70
C LEU A 164 7.42 18.28 -0.62
N GLY A 165 7.19 18.92 0.53
CA GLY A 165 8.04 18.79 1.70
C GLY A 165 7.99 17.42 2.38
N LEU A 166 6.97 16.58 2.10
CA LEU A 166 6.90 15.22 2.63
C LEU A 166 8.12 14.37 2.19
N PRO A 167 8.56 13.42 3.04
CA PRO A 167 9.58 12.45 2.67
C PRO A 167 9.30 11.81 1.30
N LEU A 168 10.35 11.65 0.50
CA LEU A 168 10.24 11.10 -0.85
C LEU A 168 9.61 9.69 -0.85
N SER A 169 9.85 8.89 0.19
CA SER A 169 9.24 7.58 0.38
C SER A 169 7.71 7.64 0.44
N ILE A 170 7.15 8.62 1.14
CA ILE A 170 5.70 8.84 1.25
C ILE A 170 5.13 9.31 -0.08
N ARG A 171 5.75 10.30 -0.72
CA ARG A 171 5.29 10.79 -2.03
C ARG A 171 5.29 9.70 -3.09
N ARG A 172 6.33 8.85 -3.10
CA ARG A 172 6.39 7.66 -3.95
C ARG A 172 5.29 6.68 -3.61
N LEU A 173 5.05 6.38 -2.33
CA LEU A 173 3.96 5.49 -1.90
C LEU A 173 2.60 5.96 -2.46
N LEU A 174 2.28 7.24 -2.33
CA LEU A 174 1.03 7.83 -2.84
C LEU A 174 0.93 7.71 -4.37
N ALA A 175 1.99 8.11 -5.10
CA ALA A 175 2.01 7.99 -6.56
C ALA A 175 1.88 6.51 -7.02
N HIS A 176 2.59 5.60 -6.37
CA HIS A 176 2.50 4.17 -6.69
C HIS A 176 1.12 3.59 -6.37
N ALA A 177 0.42 4.07 -5.34
CA ALA A 177 -0.96 3.68 -5.08
C ALA A 177 -1.87 4.05 -6.28
N TYR A 178 -1.69 5.23 -6.88
CA TYR A 178 -2.43 5.58 -8.09
C TYR A 178 -2.08 4.68 -9.29
N PHE A 179 -0.80 4.41 -9.52
CA PHE A 179 -0.38 3.48 -10.59
C PHE A 179 -0.95 2.06 -10.38
N SER A 180 -0.99 1.57 -9.14
CA SER A 180 -1.62 0.31 -8.79
C SER A 180 -3.13 0.31 -9.11
N ARG A 181 -3.82 1.44 -8.94
CA ARG A 181 -5.23 1.57 -9.30
C ARG A 181 -5.41 1.45 -10.81
N VAL A 182 -4.60 2.18 -11.58
CA VAL A 182 -4.60 2.12 -13.04
C VAL A 182 -4.32 0.70 -13.52
N TRP A 183 -3.34 0.01 -12.93
CA TRP A 183 -3.04 -1.39 -13.24
C TRP A 183 -4.27 -2.29 -13.01
N ASN A 184 -4.93 -2.17 -11.85
CA ASN A 184 -6.13 -2.97 -11.57
C ASN A 184 -7.23 -2.71 -12.61
N ILE A 185 -7.49 -1.45 -12.96
CA ILE A 185 -8.48 -1.08 -13.99
C ILE A 185 -8.13 -1.70 -15.35
N VAL A 186 -6.88 -1.57 -15.79
CA VAL A 186 -6.43 -2.08 -17.09
C VAL A 186 -6.47 -3.61 -17.11
N ALA A 187 -6.06 -4.29 -16.03
CA ALA A 187 -6.12 -5.74 -15.92
C ALA A 187 -7.57 -6.26 -15.97
N SER A 188 -8.50 -5.59 -15.26
CA SER A 188 -9.92 -5.91 -15.33
C SER A 188 -10.49 -5.69 -16.73
N GLU A 189 -10.14 -4.58 -17.39
CA GLU A 189 -10.63 -4.26 -18.71
C GLU A 189 -10.10 -5.24 -19.77
N ARG A 190 -8.83 -5.64 -19.68
CA ARG A 190 -8.25 -6.69 -20.50
C ARG A 190 -9.01 -8.01 -20.33
N LEU A 191 -9.24 -8.44 -19.09
CA LEU A 191 -9.98 -9.66 -18.82
C LEU A 191 -11.42 -9.58 -19.36
N ARG A 192 -12.09 -8.44 -19.20
CA ARG A 192 -13.46 -8.22 -19.69
C ARG A 192 -13.57 -8.31 -21.21
N ARG A 193 -12.60 -7.74 -21.94
CA ARG A 193 -12.64 -7.70 -23.42
C ARG A 193 -12.18 -9.01 -24.07
N PHE A 194 -11.20 -9.70 -23.47
CA PHE A 194 -10.46 -10.76 -24.15
C PHE A 194 -10.38 -12.07 -23.35
N GLY A 195 -10.96 -12.13 -22.15
CA GLY A 195 -10.97 -13.32 -21.31
C GLY A 195 -9.57 -13.78 -20.90
N THR A 196 -9.45 -15.07 -20.61
CA THR A 196 -8.21 -15.75 -20.23
C THR A 196 -7.44 -16.29 -21.43
N ALA A 197 -7.78 -15.84 -22.64
CA ALA A 197 -7.09 -16.27 -23.86
C ALA A 197 -5.60 -15.91 -23.82
N PRO A 198 -4.74 -16.71 -24.48
CA PRO A 198 -3.31 -16.43 -24.62
C PRO A 198 -3.01 -15.01 -25.11
N ALA A 199 -1.77 -14.58 -24.90
CA ALA A 199 -1.32 -13.27 -25.32
C ALA A 199 -1.54 -13.07 -26.83
N ARG A 200 -2.06 -11.90 -27.18
CA ARG A 200 -2.36 -11.51 -28.58
C ARG A 200 -1.23 -10.67 -29.16
N GLU A 201 -1.22 -10.55 -30.48
CA GLU A 201 -0.32 -9.61 -31.16
C GLU A 201 -0.50 -8.18 -30.60
N GLY A 202 0.62 -7.53 -30.30
CA GLY A 202 0.65 -6.21 -29.64
C GLY A 202 0.62 -6.25 -28.10
N GLU A 203 0.43 -7.41 -27.47
CA GLU A 203 0.49 -7.53 -26.00
C GLU A 203 1.93 -7.71 -25.49
N LEU A 204 2.20 -7.14 -24.32
CA LEU A 204 3.50 -7.25 -23.66
C LEU A 204 3.59 -8.56 -22.87
N VAL A 205 4.59 -9.37 -23.21
CA VAL A 205 4.89 -10.64 -22.54
C VAL A 205 6.28 -10.56 -21.91
N ILE A 206 6.40 -10.98 -20.65
CA ILE A 206 7.71 -11.10 -20.00
C ILE A 206 8.33 -12.44 -20.45
N PRO A 207 9.50 -12.43 -21.11
CA PRO A 207 10.12 -13.66 -21.57
C PRO A 207 10.60 -14.49 -20.36
N PRO A 208 10.66 -15.83 -20.47
CA PRO A 208 10.97 -16.71 -19.34
C PRO A 208 12.31 -16.41 -18.65
N GLN A 209 13.31 -15.89 -19.37
CA GLN A 209 14.62 -15.56 -18.80
C GLN A 209 14.60 -14.30 -17.91
N LEU A 210 13.59 -13.43 -18.05
CA LEU A 210 13.41 -12.20 -17.28
C LEU A 210 12.29 -12.32 -16.22
N GLY A 211 11.61 -13.46 -16.17
CA GLY A 211 10.60 -13.76 -15.16
C GLY A 211 11.22 -13.89 -13.76
N PRO A 212 10.38 -13.85 -12.70
CA PRO A 212 10.85 -14.14 -11.34
C PRO A 212 11.59 -15.48 -11.35
N LYS A 213 12.81 -15.51 -10.80
CA LYS A 213 13.62 -16.73 -10.72
C LYS A 213 12.73 -17.83 -10.16
N ALA A 214 12.48 -18.87 -10.96
CA ALA A 214 11.70 -20.01 -10.53
C ALA A 214 12.22 -20.44 -9.16
N MET A 215 11.32 -20.58 -8.19
CA MET A 215 11.65 -21.12 -6.88
C MET A 215 12.13 -22.56 -7.09
N GLY A 216 13.43 -22.73 -7.33
CA GLY A 216 14.07 -24.03 -7.30
C GLY A 216 13.74 -24.64 -5.95
N SER A 217 13.07 -25.80 -5.96
CA SER A 217 12.87 -26.58 -4.75
C SER A 217 14.22 -26.81 -4.08
N PRO A 218 14.49 -26.32 -2.84
CA PRO A 218 15.70 -26.70 -2.12
C PRO A 218 15.63 -28.17 -1.65
N PHE A 219 14.53 -28.86 -1.92
CA PHE A 219 14.27 -30.25 -1.54
C PHE A 219 13.88 -31.06 -2.78
N SER A 220 14.72 -31.03 -3.82
CA SER A 220 14.83 -32.19 -4.70
C SER A 220 15.64 -33.24 -3.96
N ARG A 221 15.08 -34.43 -3.88
CA ARG A 221 15.57 -35.61 -3.16
C ARG A 221 17.06 -35.84 -3.47
N ARG A 222 17.91 -35.87 -2.43
CA ARG A 222 19.05 -36.79 -2.50
C ARG A 222 18.49 -38.16 -2.16
N SER A 223 18.22 -38.90 -3.22
CA SER A 223 17.98 -40.33 -3.19
C SER A 223 19.14 -41.04 -2.49
N ALA A 224 18.80 -42.14 -1.83
CA ALA A 224 19.70 -43.20 -1.41
C ALA A 224 20.77 -43.48 -2.47
N VAL A 225 22.04 -43.48 -2.07
CA VAL A 225 22.92 -44.66 -1.90
C VAL A 225 23.90 -44.31 -0.78
#